data_AF-A0AAQ3L3R4-F1
#
_entry.id   AF-A0AAQ3L3R4-F1
#
_cell.length_a   1.000
_cell.length_b   1.000
_cell.length_c   1.000
_cell.angle_alpha   90.00
_cell.angle_beta   90.00
_cell.angle_gamma   90.00
#
_symmetry.space_group_name_H-M   'P 1'
#
loop_
_entity.id
_entity.type
_entity.pdbx_description
1 polymer ?
#
loop_
_entity_poly.entity_id
_entity_poly.type
_entity_poly.pdbx_seq_one_letter_code
_entity_poly.pdbx_strand_id
1 'polypeptide(L)'
;MRSCSLLGEATMQSLKLFLFGAKSSASYIRDIRVDKQAVGGYGGLIGRKKGAVALYVNFSGIQMVFISCHLSAHERKVEERNSECRHISHSLFSKHQFQHAGPSHLTVWLGDLNYRLEGIKNMRARSLIRKDLQKVLIGKDQLLQEAERGEVFNGYCEGNLSFKPTYKYNIGSSHYDTSYKIRVPSWTDRILFKVDHDSGIEAVLNSYESIDRIKSSDHKPVKAHLCLKVNDS
;
A
#
# COMPACT_ATOMS: atom_id res chain seq x y z
N MET A 1 -22.10 -6.79 -18.13
CA MET A 1 -21.10 -6.04 -17.33
C MET A 1 -21.84 -5.23 -16.28
N ARG A 2 -21.52 -5.38 -14.99
CA ARG A 2 -22.05 -4.46 -13.96
C ARG A 2 -21.40 -3.10 -14.22
N SER A 3 -22.20 -2.05 -14.39
CA SER A 3 -21.67 -0.71 -14.66
C SER A 3 -21.10 -0.10 -13.38
N CYS A 4 -19.81 0.27 -13.39
CA CYS A 4 -19.16 1.02 -12.33
C CYS A 4 -19.15 2.52 -12.64
N SER A 5 -19.06 3.35 -11.59
CA SER A 5 -18.85 4.80 -11.65
C SER A 5 -17.67 5.20 -10.77
N LEU A 6 -16.97 6.27 -11.16
CA LEU A 6 -15.97 6.92 -10.32
C LEU A 6 -16.70 7.62 -9.16
N LEU A 7 -16.32 7.29 -7.93
CA LEU A 7 -16.91 7.84 -6.71
C LEU A 7 -16.02 8.90 -6.08
N GLY A 8 -14.69 8.72 -6.15
CA GLY A 8 -13.73 9.67 -5.60
C GLY A 8 -12.35 9.52 -6.25
N GLU A 9 -11.60 10.61 -6.26
CA GLU A 9 -10.23 10.66 -6.76
C GLU A 9 -9.36 11.52 -5.84
N ALA A 10 -8.14 11.06 -5.57
CA ALA A 10 -7.10 11.85 -4.94
C ALA A 10 -5.81 11.76 -5.74
N THR A 11 -5.29 12.92 -6.16
CA THR A 11 -4.08 13.00 -6.99
C THR A 11 -3.05 13.97 -6.39
N MET A 12 -1.80 13.52 -6.30
CA MET A 12 -0.64 14.33 -5.94
C MET A 12 0.54 13.97 -6.87
N GLN A 13 0.83 14.85 -7.83
CA GLN A 13 1.81 14.58 -8.89
C GLN A 13 1.52 13.27 -9.62
N SER A 14 2.45 12.31 -9.62
CA SER A 14 2.30 10.99 -10.23
C SER A 14 1.51 10.00 -9.37
N LEU A 15 1.28 10.31 -8.09
CA LEU A 15 0.53 9.46 -7.19
C LEU A 15 -0.97 9.71 -7.39
N LYS A 16 -1.72 8.66 -7.69
CA LYS A 16 -3.16 8.71 -7.92
C LYS A 16 -3.86 7.60 -7.17
N LEU A 17 -4.99 7.92 -6.58
CA LEU A 17 -5.90 6.99 -5.93
C LEU A 17 -7.31 7.24 -6.48
N PHE A 18 -7.95 6.17 -6.93
CA PHE A 18 -9.29 6.21 -7.48
C PHE A 18 -10.18 5.24 -6.73
N LEU A 19 -11.37 5.69 -6.36
CA LEU A 19 -12.42 4.87 -5.77
C LEU A 19 -13.53 4.68 -6.80
N PHE A 20 -13.77 3.43 -7.19
CA PHE A 20 -14.88 3.05 -8.07
C PHE A 20 -15.88 2.20 -7.30
N GLY A 21 -17.17 2.32 -7.65
CA GLY A 21 -18.23 1.47 -7.12
C GLY A 21 -19.30 1.20 -8.16
N ALA A 22 -20.20 0.27 -7.88
CA ALA A 22 -21.37 0.05 -8.74
C ALA A 22 -22.21 1.33 -8.82
N LYS A 23 -22.86 1.62 -9.95
CA LYS A 23 -23.69 2.84 -10.07
C LYS A 23 -24.74 2.99 -8.96
N SER A 24 -25.32 1.89 -8.51
CA SER A 24 -26.27 1.87 -7.38
C SER A 24 -25.64 2.27 -6.04
N SER A 25 -24.32 2.08 -5.88
CA SER A 25 -23.61 2.35 -4.64
C SER A 25 -23.50 3.85 -4.33
N ALA A 26 -23.64 4.72 -5.33
CA ALA A 26 -23.56 6.17 -5.15
C ALA A 26 -24.59 6.71 -4.15
N SER A 27 -25.79 6.12 -4.11
CA SER A 27 -26.86 6.50 -3.17
C SER A 27 -26.54 6.25 -1.69
N TYR A 28 -25.56 5.39 -1.42
CA TYR A 28 -25.15 5.00 -0.06
C TYR A 28 -23.97 5.83 0.47
N ILE A 29 -23.38 6.67 -0.37
CA ILE A 29 -22.25 7.52 0.01
C ILE A 29 -22.79 8.76 0.71
N ARG A 30 -22.47 8.90 1.99
CA ARG A 30 -22.89 10.05 2.81
C ARG A 30 -21.87 11.17 2.81
N ASP A 31 -20.59 10.83 2.64
CA ASP A 31 -19.48 11.78 2.68
C ASP A 31 -18.26 11.19 1.96
N ILE A 32 -17.52 12.03 1.24
CA ILE A 32 -16.22 11.72 0.66
C ILE A 32 -15.30 12.89 0.90
N ARG A 33 -14.10 12.62 1.43
CA ARG A 33 -13.08 13.64 1.64
C ARG A 33 -11.73 13.17 1.12
N VAL A 34 -10.90 14.13 0.73
CA VAL A 34 -9.56 13.88 0.20
C VAL A 34 -8.55 14.60 1.08
N ASP A 35 -7.44 13.94 1.38
CA ASP A 35 -6.27 14.58 1.99
C ASP A 35 -4.97 14.10 1.34
N LYS A 36 -3.89 14.85 1.52
CA LYS A 36 -2.60 14.61 0.88
C LYS A 36 -1.48 15.01 1.82
N GLN A 37 -0.46 14.15 1.92
CA GLN A 37 0.72 14.42 2.73
C GLN A 37 1.98 14.23 1.91
N ALA A 38 2.73 15.31 1.66
CA ALA A 38 4.04 15.21 1.05
C ALA A 38 5.09 14.73 2.08
N VAL A 39 6.06 13.94 1.64
CA VAL A 39 7.21 13.49 2.45
C VAL A 39 8.52 13.56 1.65
N GLY A 40 9.66 13.60 2.36
CA GLY A 40 11.01 13.67 1.79
C GLY A 40 11.47 15.09 1.38
N GLY A 41 12.79 15.35 1.42
CA GLY A 41 13.45 16.59 0.98
C GLY A 41 12.91 17.89 1.57
N TYR A 42 13.44 18.39 2.71
CA TYR A 42 13.00 19.63 3.39
C TYR A 42 11.46 19.85 3.32
N GLY A 43 10.65 18.83 3.64
CA GLY A 43 9.19 18.92 3.59
C GLY A 43 8.58 18.93 2.17
N GLY A 44 9.22 18.32 1.18
CA GLY A 44 8.75 18.22 -0.21
C GLY A 44 9.22 19.34 -1.13
N LEU A 45 10.23 20.12 -0.73
CA LEU A 45 10.75 21.28 -1.46
C LEU A 45 11.81 20.92 -2.51
N ILE A 46 12.49 19.78 -2.37
CA ILE A 46 13.61 19.39 -3.25
C ILE A 46 13.46 17.94 -3.72
N GLY A 47 13.45 17.72 -5.05
CA GLY A 47 13.40 16.40 -5.70
C GLY A 47 12.00 15.97 -6.19
N ARG A 48 11.89 14.74 -6.73
CA ARG A 48 10.57 14.13 -7.05
C ARG A 48 9.79 13.93 -5.75
N LYS A 49 8.58 14.51 -5.64
CA LYS A 49 7.83 14.46 -4.38
C LYS A 49 7.37 13.04 -4.11
N LYS A 50 7.67 12.59 -2.90
CA LYS A 50 7.13 11.37 -2.28
C LYS A 50 5.98 11.77 -1.37
N GLY A 51 5.20 10.80 -0.93
CA GLY A 51 4.13 11.06 0.03
C GLY A 51 2.93 10.17 -0.16
N ALA A 52 1.79 10.64 0.33
CA ALA A 52 0.52 9.93 0.32
C ALA A 52 -0.62 10.80 -0.20
N VAL A 53 -1.60 10.14 -0.80
CA VAL A 53 -2.95 10.66 -1.03
C VAL A 53 -3.93 9.74 -0.32
N ALA A 54 -4.99 10.32 0.23
CA ALA A 54 -6.00 9.55 0.95
C ALA A 54 -7.42 9.94 0.54
N LEU A 55 -8.30 8.95 0.55
CA LEU A 55 -9.75 9.10 0.41
C LEU A 55 -10.41 8.59 1.68
N TYR A 56 -11.15 9.46 2.35
CA TYR A 56 -12.13 9.07 3.34
C TYR A 56 -13.48 8.90 2.63
N VAL A 57 -14.24 7.87 2.99
CA VAL A 57 -15.61 7.66 2.54
C VAL A 57 -16.47 7.17 3.70
N ASN A 58 -17.64 7.79 3.86
CA ASN A 58 -18.72 7.28 4.71
C ASN A 58 -19.73 6.57 3.82
N PHE A 59 -19.75 5.23 3.86
CA PHE A 59 -20.66 4.39 3.10
C PHE A 59 -21.73 3.81 4.02
N SER A 60 -22.93 4.39 4.02
CA SER A 60 -24.05 3.99 4.89
C SER A 60 -23.73 3.92 6.39
N GLY A 61 -22.83 4.78 6.88
CA GLY A 61 -22.36 4.76 8.26
C GLY A 61 -21.02 4.04 8.45
N ILE A 62 -20.57 3.27 7.46
CA ILE A 62 -19.25 2.62 7.48
C ILE A 62 -18.19 3.64 7.08
N GLN A 63 -17.36 4.05 8.03
CA GLN A 63 -16.28 5.00 7.82
C GLN A 63 -15.01 4.28 7.34
N MET A 64 -14.62 4.51 6.09
CA MET A 64 -13.45 3.87 5.49
C MET A 64 -12.43 4.89 5.04
N VAL A 65 -11.15 4.57 5.22
CA VAL A 65 -10.02 5.37 4.75
C VAL A 65 -9.16 4.53 3.83
N PHE A 66 -8.87 5.06 2.64
CA PHE A 66 -7.95 4.47 1.67
C PHE A 66 -6.74 5.38 1.52
N ILE A 67 -5.54 4.87 1.77
CA ILE A 67 -4.28 5.62 1.69
C ILE A 67 -3.43 4.97 0.61
N SER A 68 -3.01 5.75 -0.39
CA SER A 68 -2.00 5.34 -1.37
C SER A 68 -0.74 6.15 -1.13
N CYS A 69 0.44 5.53 -1.11
CA CYS A 69 1.69 6.25 -0.94
C CYS A 69 2.85 5.74 -1.82
N HIS A 70 3.87 6.58 -1.94
CA HIS A 70 5.16 6.24 -2.54
C HIS A 70 6.26 6.77 -1.61
N LEU A 71 6.91 5.85 -0.90
CA LEU A 71 7.89 6.15 0.15
C LEU A 71 9.34 6.17 -0.35
N SER A 72 10.27 6.58 0.51
CA SER A 72 11.69 6.73 0.22
C SER A 72 12.36 5.47 -0.36
N ALA A 73 13.00 5.65 -1.53
CA ALA A 73 13.60 4.57 -2.29
C ALA A 73 15.01 4.22 -1.77
N HIS A 74 15.54 3.08 -2.20
CA HIS A 74 16.84 2.51 -1.79
C HIS A 74 16.81 1.71 -0.48
N GLU A 75 17.59 0.63 -0.47
CA GLU A 75 17.66 -0.36 0.62
C GLU A 75 17.97 0.26 1.98
N ARG A 76 18.98 1.15 2.04
CA ARG A 76 19.47 1.80 3.27
C ARG A 76 18.51 2.80 3.95
N LYS A 77 17.37 3.12 3.34
CA LYS A 77 16.44 4.16 3.81
C LYS A 77 15.30 3.63 4.69
N VAL A 78 15.55 2.59 5.48
CA VAL A 78 14.52 1.93 6.31
C VAL A 78 13.91 2.93 7.30
N GLU A 79 14.74 3.58 8.12
CA GLU A 79 14.25 4.51 9.13
C GLU A 79 13.57 5.76 8.52
N GLU A 80 14.04 6.21 7.35
CA GLU A 80 13.37 7.29 6.61
C GLU A 80 11.95 6.86 6.20
N ARG A 81 11.76 5.63 5.69
CA ARG A 81 10.42 5.10 5.40
C ARG A 81 9.57 4.95 6.66
N ASN A 82 10.13 4.47 7.77
CA ASN A 82 9.41 4.35 9.04
C ASN A 82 8.90 5.72 9.51
N SER A 83 9.75 6.74 9.48
CA SER A 83 9.41 8.11 9.81
C SER A 83 8.33 8.68 8.86
N GLU A 84 8.44 8.43 7.56
CA GLU A 84 7.43 8.81 6.57
C GLU A 84 6.06 8.15 6.85
N CYS A 85 6.03 6.85 7.16
CA CYS A 85 4.83 6.13 7.56
C CYS A 85 4.18 6.74 8.81
N ARG A 86 4.97 6.98 9.86
CA ARG A 86 4.50 7.62 11.10
C ARG A 86 3.95 9.02 10.81
N HIS A 87 4.68 9.82 10.05
CA HIS A 87 4.27 11.19 9.69
C HIS A 87 2.96 11.21 8.89
N ILE A 88 2.82 10.34 7.89
CA ILE A 88 1.59 10.19 7.10
C ILE A 88 0.41 9.80 8.00
N SER A 89 0.60 8.82 8.89
CA SER A 89 -0.44 8.34 9.80
C SER A 89 -0.94 9.42 10.78
N HIS A 90 -0.05 10.31 11.23
CA HIS A 90 -0.41 11.40 12.16
C HIS A 90 -0.94 12.65 11.45
N SER A 91 -0.54 12.88 10.19
CA SER A 91 -0.84 14.13 9.47
C SER A 91 -2.11 14.05 8.64
N LEU A 92 -2.43 12.88 8.09
CA LEU A 92 -3.66 12.73 7.30
C LEU A 92 -4.89 12.93 8.18
N PHE A 93 -5.80 13.77 7.71
CA PHE A 93 -7.06 14.11 8.35
C PHE A 93 -6.92 14.70 9.77
N SER A 94 -5.75 15.23 10.14
CA SER A 94 -5.54 15.86 11.46
C SER A 94 -5.81 17.37 11.51
N LYS A 95 -5.93 18.03 10.35
CA LYS A 95 -6.26 19.46 10.26
C LYS A 95 -7.71 19.71 10.70
N HIS A 96 -7.96 20.90 11.26
CA HIS A 96 -9.23 21.33 11.88
C HIS A 96 -10.53 21.04 11.12
N GLN A 97 -10.47 20.77 9.81
CA GLN A 97 -11.62 20.40 8.97
C GLN A 97 -12.16 18.97 9.22
N PHE A 98 -11.47 18.14 10.01
CA PHE A 98 -11.82 16.73 10.25
C PHE A 98 -12.08 16.40 11.73
N GLN A 99 -12.16 17.39 12.62
CA GLN A 99 -12.33 17.19 14.08
C GLN A 99 -13.59 16.42 14.49
N HIS A 100 -14.53 16.20 13.57
CA HIS A 100 -15.75 15.40 13.79
C HIS A 100 -15.75 14.04 13.07
N ALA A 101 -14.65 13.66 12.41
CA ALA A 101 -14.48 12.29 11.94
C ALA A 101 -13.95 11.46 13.12
N GLY A 102 -14.78 10.54 13.62
CA GLY A 102 -14.34 9.53 14.57
C GLY A 102 -13.27 8.61 13.96
N PRO A 103 -12.73 7.65 14.73
CA PRO A 103 -11.83 6.64 14.18
C PRO A 103 -12.51 5.92 13.00
N SER A 104 -11.78 5.74 11.91
CA SER A 104 -12.28 4.99 10.76
C SER A 104 -12.47 3.52 11.13
N HIS A 105 -13.61 2.94 10.76
CA HIS A 105 -13.90 1.53 10.98
C HIS A 105 -12.96 0.62 10.18
N LEU A 106 -12.55 1.05 8.99
CA LEU A 106 -11.59 0.34 8.13
C LEU A 106 -10.58 1.32 7.53
N THR A 107 -9.31 1.01 7.67
CA THR A 107 -8.23 1.69 6.94
C THR A 107 -7.54 0.71 6.01
N VAL A 108 -7.43 1.03 4.72
CA VAL A 108 -6.63 0.29 3.75
C VAL A 108 -5.45 1.17 3.33
N TRP A 109 -4.23 0.69 3.55
CA TRP A 109 -3.00 1.36 3.18
C TRP A 109 -2.30 0.58 2.08
N LEU A 110 -2.03 1.23 0.95
CA LEU A 110 -1.41 0.61 -0.21
C LEU A 110 -0.38 1.50 -0.90
N GLY A 111 0.38 0.91 -1.81
CA GLY A 111 1.26 1.63 -2.73
C GLY A 111 2.67 1.08 -2.78
N ASP A 112 3.60 1.89 -3.31
CA ASP A 112 5.02 1.58 -3.36
C ASP A 112 5.69 2.01 -2.04
N LEU A 113 5.61 1.13 -1.05
CA LEU A 113 6.21 1.33 0.27
C LEU A 113 7.74 1.25 0.21
N ASN A 114 8.32 0.76 -0.90
CA ASN A 114 9.75 0.78 -1.16
C ASN A 114 10.67 0.06 -0.16
N TYR A 115 10.13 -0.70 0.81
CA TYR A 115 10.91 -1.62 1.64
C TYR A 115 11.56 -2.71 0.77
N ARG A 116 12.77 -3.14 1.15
CA ARG A 116 13.64 -4.00 0.34
C ARG A 116 13.96 -5.29 1.08
N LEU A 117 14.60 -6.22 0.37
CA LEU A 117 15.28 -7.34 1.02
C LEU A 117 16.60 -6.87 1.64
N GLU A 118 16.84 -7.23 2.90
CA GLU A 118 18.07 -6.92 3.63
C GLU A 118 19.01 -8.13 3.73
N GLY A 119 20.32 -7.86 3.68
CA GLY A 119 21.33 -8.86 4.01
C GLY A 119 21.35 -10.06 3.06
N ILE A 120 21.02 -9.84 1.78
CA ILE A 120 21.14 -10.87 0.74
C ILE A 120 21.70 -10.31 -0.56
N LYS A 121 22.73 -10.98 -1.10
CA LYS A 121 23.31 -10.65 -2.40
C LYS A 121 22.32 -10.93 -3.53
N ASN A 122 22.30 -10.06 -4.53
CA ASN A 122 21.42 -10.14 -5.69
C ASN A 122 21.38 -11.54 -6.35
N MET A 123 22.54 -12.11 -6.67
CA MET A 123 22.64 -13.42 -7.32
C MET A 123 21.98 -14.53 -6.50
N ARG A 124 22.13 -14.49 -5.17
CA ARG A 124 21.52 -15.47 -4.27
C ARG A 124 20.00 -15.31 -4.22
N ALA A 125 19.50 -14.08 -4.11
CA ALA A 125 18.07 -13.80 -4.15
C ALA A 125 17.44 -14.31 -5.46
N ARG A 126 18.05 -14.01 -6.60
CA ARG A 126 17.58 -14.47 -7.92
C ARG A 126 17.63 -15.99 -8.07
N SER A 127 18.69 -16.64 -7.56
CA SER A 127 18.81 -18.10 -7.56
C SER A 127 17.66 -18.75 -6.78
N LEU A 128 17.33 -18.22 -5.60
CA LEU A 128 16.19 -18.71 -4.80
C LEU A 128 14.86 -18.52 -5.54
N ILE A 129 14.62 -17.35 -6.13
CA ILE A 129 13.38 -17.08 -6.88
C ILE A 129 13.24 -17.99 -8.12
N ARG A 130 14.35 -18.28 -8.81
CA ARG A 130 14.36 -19.20 -9.97
C ARG A 130 14.04 -20.65 -9.59
N LYS A 131 14.31 -21.04 -8.35
CA LYS A 131 14.01 -22.37 -7.81
C LYS A 131 12.65 -22.42 -7.11
N ASP A 132 11.85 -21.35 -7.24
CA ASP A 132 10.59 -21.15 -6.52
C ASP A 132 10.71 -21.25 -4.98
N LEU A 133 11.89 -20.90 -4.45
CA LEU A 133 12.23 -20.86 -3.03
C LEU A 133 12.16 -19.43 -2.45
N GLN A 134 11.38 -18.53 -3.06
CA GLN A 134 11.25 -17.14 -2.60
C GLN A 134 10.72 -17.03 -1.17
N LYS A 135 10.03 -18.04 -0.64
CA LYS A 135 9.57 -18.06 0.77
C LYS A 135 10.71 -17.83 1.76
N VAL A 136 11.93 -18.28 1.44
CA VAL A 136 13.15 -18.06 2.25
C VAL A 136 13.55 -16.57 2.32
N LEU A 137 13.10 -15.76 1.36
CA LEU A 137 13.38 -14.33 1.32
C LEU A 137 12.44 -13.51 2.20
N ILE A 138 11.31 -14.06 2.63
CA ILE A 138 10.29 -13.35 3.43
C ILE A 138 10.89 -12.87 4.76
N GLY A 139 11.68 -13.71 5.44
CA GLY A 139 12.38 -13.32 6.67
C GLY A 139 13.48 -12.26 6.49
N LYS A 140 13.71 -11.80 5.25
CA LYS A 140 14.62 -10.70 4.91
C LYS A 140 13.89 -9.45 4.43
N ASP A 141 12.56 -9.46 4.43
CA ASP A 141 11.75 -8.32 4.02
C ASP A 141 11.74 -7.26 5.12
N GLN A 142 12.26 -6.07 4.80
CA GLN A 142 12.36 -4.99 5.78
C GLN A 142 10.99 -4.57 6.34
N LEU A 143 9.92 -4.55 5.54
CA LEU A 143 8.61 -4.12 6.06
C LEU A 143 8.12 -5.09 7.14
N LEU A 144 8.20 -6.40 6.88
CA LEU A 144 7.78 -7.41 7.85
C LEU A 144 8.61 -7.35 9.13
N GLN A 145 9.92 -7.17 9.02
CA GLN A 145 10.79 -7.03 10.18
C GLN A 145 10.46 -5.78 11.01
N GLU A 146 10.26 -4.63 10.37
CA GLU A 146 9.94 -3.38 11.08
C GLU A 146 8.53 -3.41 11.69
N ALA A 147 7.57 -4.06 11.04
CA ALA A 147 6.25 -4.29 11.60
C ALA A 147 6.29 -5.25 12.80
N GLU A 148 7.10 -6.32 12.74
CA GLU A 148 7.31 -7.25 13.85
C GLU A 148 7.97 -6.57 15.07
N ARG A 149 8.88 -5.62 14.83
CA ARG A 149 9.48 -4.77 15.88
C ARG A 149 8.50 -3.74 16.46
N GLY A 150 7.35 -3.52 15.83
CA GLY A 150 6.38 -2.50 16.23
C GLY A 150 6.71 -1.07 15.79
N GLU A 151 7.64 -0.89 14.85
CA GLU A 151 8.07 0.43 14.36
C GLU A 151 7.05 1.06 13.41
N VAL A 152 6.30 0.23 12.68
CA VAL A 152 5.34 0.66 11.66
C VAL A 152 4.13 -0.27 11.61
N PHE A 153 3.00 0.25 11.12
CA PHE A 153 1.80 -0.54 10.81
C PHE A 153 1.23 -1.36 11.98
N ASN A 154 1.37 -0.86 13.22
CA ASN A 154 0.80 -1.49 14.41
C ASN A 154 -0.73 -1.72 14.30
N GLY A 155 -1.15 -2.97 14.46
CA GLY A 155 -2.54 -3.41 14.33
C GLY A 155 -3.05 -3.51 12.88
N TYR A 156 -2.20 -3.33 11.88
CA TYR A 156 -2.54 -3.66 10.49
C TYR A 156 -2.29 -5.14 10.21
N CYS A 157 -3.12 -5.69 9.33
CA CYS A 157 -2.99 -7.01 8.74
C CYS A 157 -2.48 -6.88 7.30
N GLU A 158 -1.67 -7.85 6.87
CA GLU A 158 -1.23 -8.03 5.49
C GLU A 158 -1.37 -9.50 5.09
N GLY A 159 -1.63 -9.75 3.81
CA GLY A 159 -1.68 -11.12 3.29
C GLY A 159 -0.30 -11.76 3.16
N ASN A 160 -0.26 -13.09 3.17
CA ASN A 160 0.97 -13.84 2.91
C ASN A 160 1.56 -13.51 1.53
N LEU A 161 2.87 -13.20 1.48
CA LEU A 161 3.64 -12.99 0.25
C LEU A 161 3.86 -14.31 -0.51
N SER A 162 2.80 -14.83 -1.11
CA SER A 162 2.77 -16.09 -1.87
C SER A 162 3.25 -15.93 -3.33
N PHE A 163 3.55 -14.70 -3.75
CA PHE A 163 3.97 -14.32 -5.10
C PHE A 163 5.43 -13.84 -5.13
N LYS A 164 6.01 -13.76 -6.34
CA LYS A 164 7.41 -13.33 -6.54
C LYS A 164 7.58 -11.84 -6.23
N PRO A 165 8.77 -11.38 -5.81
CA PRO A 165 9.04 -9.96 -5.63
C PRO A 165 8.62 -9.12 -6.84
N THR A 166 7.94 -8.00 -6.58
CA THR A 166 7.24 -7.18 -7.60
C THR A 166 8.14 -6.16 -8.27
N TYR A 167 9.34 -5.93 -7.72
CA TYR A 167 10.35 -5.01 -8.22
C TYR A 167 11.73 -5.70 -8.21
N LYS A 168 12.70 -5.40 -9.07
CA LYS A 168 12.65 -4.57 -10.28
C LYS A 168 12.77 -5.43 -11.52
N TYR A 169 11.88 -5.26 -12.48
CA TYR A 169 11.87 -5.97 -13.76
C TYR A 169 12.46 -5.12 -14.90
N ASN A 170 12.92 -5.79 -15.96
CA ASN A 170 13.10 -5.15 -17.25
C ASN A 170 11.73 -4.91 -17.89
N ILE A 171 11.45 -3.66 -18.26
CA ILE A 171 10.20 -3.25 -18.91
C ILE A 171 9.94 -4.12 -20.16
N GLY A 172 8.69 -4.55 -20.34
CA GLY A 172 8.28 -5.45 -21.42
C GLY A 172 8.50 -6.93 -21.13
N SER A 173 9.05 -7.31 -19.97
CA SER A 173 9.40 -8.70 -19.66
C SER A 173 9.00 -9.15 -18.24
N SER A 174 9.29 -10.41 -17.93
CA SER A 174 9.27 -10.97 -16.57
C SER A 174 10.67 -11.31 -16.06
N HIS A 175 11.71 -10.74 -16.69
CA HIS A 175 13.09 -10.86 -16.22
C HIS A 175 13.41 -9.73 -15.24
N TYR A 176 14.06 -10.08 -14.13
CA TYR A 176 14.55 -9.07 -13.18
C TYR A 176 15.69 -8.24 -13.78
N ASP A 177 15.86 -7.03 -13.24
CA ASP A 177 16.75 -5.96 -13.67
C ASP A 177 18.15 -6.45 -14.12
N THR A 178 18.44 -6.35 -15.41
CA THR A 178 19.76 -6.63 -15.99
C THR A 178 20.56 -5.37 -16.26
N SER A 179 20.09 -4.20 -15.82
CA SER A 179 20.85 -2.94 -15.94
C SER A 179 22.07 -2.94 -15.00
N TYR A 180 22.99 -2.00 -15.20
CA TYR A 180 24.17 -1.81 -14.35
C TYR A 180 23.85 -1.59 -12.86
N LYS A 181 22.62 -1.19 -12.51
CA LYS A 181 22.19 -0.99 -11.11
C LYS A 181 21.90 -2.30 -10.39
N ILE A 182 21.61 -3.37 -11.14
CA ILE A 182 21.35 -4.74 -10.69
C ILE A 182 20.60 -4.78 -9.34
N ARG A 183 19.39 -4.19 -9.30
CA ARG A 183 18.62 -4.12 -8.06
C ARG A 183 18.23 -5.53 -7.58
N VAL A 184 18.41 -5.77 -6.28
CA VAL A 184 17.91 -6.99 -5.61
C VAL A 184 16.39 -7.00 -5.75
N PRO A 185 15.78 -8.11 -6.20
CA PRO A 185 14.33 -8.22 -6.25
C PRO A 185 13.71 -7.97 -4.86
N SER A 186 12.62 -7.22 -4.76
CA SER A 186 11.97 -6.87 -3.49
C SER A 186 10.45 -6.71 -3.64
N TRP A 187 9.70 -6.95 -2.56
CA TRP A 187 8.27 -6.69 -2.47
C TRP A 187 8.05 -5.24 -2.03
N THR A 188 8.16 -4.32 -2.99
CA THR A 188 8.00 -2.88 -2.74
C THR A 188 6.55 -2.44 -2.73
N ASP A 189 5.68 -3.17 -3.44
CA ASP A 189 4.27 -2.84 -3.66
C ASP A 189 3.39 -3.64 -2.68
N ARG A 190 2.73 -2.96 -1.74
CA ARG A 190 2.09 -3.60 -0.57
C ARG A 190 0.65 -3.12 -0.38
N ILE A 191 -0.16 -3.95 0.27
CA ILE A 191 -1.54 -3.63 0.64
C ILE A 191 -1.79 -4.18 2.04
N LEU A 192 -2.00 -3.28 2.99
CA LEU A 192 -2.28 -3.57 4.39
C LEU A 192 -3.66 -3.02 4.74
N PHE A 193 -4.30 -3.60 5.74
CA PHE A 193 -5.58 -3.09 6.24
C PHE A 193 -5.68 -3.20 7.75
N LYS A 194 -6.42 -2.28 8.37
CA LYS A 194 -6.71 -2.27 9.80
C LYS A 194 -8.20 -2.08 9.99
N VAL A 195 -8.78 -2.89 10.87
CA VAL A 195 -10.19 -2.78 11.26
C VAL A 195 -10.22 -2.30 12.70
N ASP A 196 -11.12 -1.37 12.99
CA ASP A 196 -11.40 -0.94 14.35
C ASP A 196 -12.25 -2.00 15.06
N HIS A 197 -11.77 -2.48 16.21
CA HIS A 197 -12.40 -3.61 16.92
C HIS A 197 -13.82 -3.27 17.42
N ASP A 198 -14.08 -2.00 17.73
CA ASP A 198 -15.36 -1.54 18.27
C ASP A 198 -16.36 -1.16 17.17
N SER A 199 -15.96 -1.27 15.89
CA SER A 199 -16.80 -0.85 14.76
C SER A 199 -17.91 -1.84 14.37
N GLY A 200 -17.89 -3.05 14.91
CA GLY A 200 -18.79 -4.14 14.48
C GLY A 200 -18.49 -4.66 13.07
N ILE A 201 -17.35 -4.29 12.47
CA ILE A 201 -16.93 -4.74 11.14
C ILE A 201 -15.92 -5.87 11.27
N GLU A 202 -16.09 -6.91 10.43
CA GLU A 202 -15.08 -7.93 10.19
C GLU A 202 -14.56 -7.78 8.75
N ALA A 203 -13.24 -7.83 8.55
CA ALA A 203 -12.64 -7.86 7.22
C ALA A 203 -11.92 -9.20 6.98
N VAL A 204 -12.36 -9.94 5.97
CA VAL A 204 -11.77 -11.20 5.55
C VAL A 204 -10.97 -11.00 4.27
N LEU A 205 -9.67 -11.32 4.30
CA LEU A 205 -8.80 -11.29 3.12
C LEU A 205 -8.95 -12.59 2.32
N ASN A 206 -9.61 -12.51 1.17
CA ASN A 206 -9.87 -13.66 0.30
C ASN A 206 -8.69 -13.97 -0.63
N SER A 207 -7.97 -12.95 -1.10
CA SER A 207 -6.78 -13.14 -1.95
C SER A 207 -5.83 -11.96 -1.88
N TYR A 208 -4.54 -12.24 -2.08
CA TYR A 208 -3.46 -11.26 -2.14
C TYR A 208 -2.38 -11.72 -3.12
N GLU A 209 -2.29 -11.05 -4.27
CA GLU A 209 -1.59 -11.57 -5.45
C GLU A 209 -0.89 -10.47 -6.26
N SER A 210 0.21 -10.82 -6.95
CA SER A 210 0.76 -10.02 -8.05
C SER A 210 0.12 -10.37 -9.39
N ILE A 211 0.12 -9.42 -10.33
CA ILE A 211 -0.38 -9.59 -11.70
C ILE A 211 0.80 -9.67 -12.68
N ASP A 212 1.40 -10.86 -12.78
CA ASP A 212 2.63 -11.08 -13.56
C ASP A 212 2.46 -10.89 -15.07
N ARG A 213 1.22 -11.02 -15.58
CA ARG A 213 0.89 -10.83 -17.00
C ARG A 213 1.08 -9.38 -17.48
N ILE A 214 1.04 -8.39 -16.58
CA ILE A 214 1.25 -6.98 -16.91
C ILE A 214 2.76 -6.67 -16.89
N LYS A 215 3.26 -6.11 -17.99
CA LYS A 215 4.71 -5.92 -18.24
C LYS A 215 5.09 -4.51 -18.66
N SER A 216 4.16 -3.55 -18.61
CA SER A 216 4.38 -2.17 -19.03
C SER A 216 5.27 -1.34 -18.08
N SER A 217 5.58 -1.87 -16.89
CA SER A 217 6.40 -1.23 -15.87
C SER A 217 7.52 -2.17 -15.40
N ASP A 218 8.52 -1.61 -14.72
CA ASP A 218 9.51 -2.35 -13.94
C ASP A 218 8.96 -2.86 -12.59
N HIS A 219 7.70 -2.54 -12.27
CA HIS A 219 6.91 -3.13 -11.19
C HIS A 219 5.81 -4.06 -11.71
N LYS A 220 5.39 -5.02 -10.89
CA LYS A 220 4.18 -5.84 -11.12
C LYS A 220 3.02 -5.32 -10.27
N PRO A 221 1.82 -5.10 -10.85
CA PRO A 221 0.66 -4.70 -10.06
C PRO A 221 0.33 -5.71 -8.97
N VAL A 222 -0.15 -5.21 -7.82
CA VAL A 222 -0.59 -6.03 -6.69
C VAL A 222 -2.08 -5.78 -6.46
N LYS A 223 -2.82 -6.83 -6.12
CA LYS A 223 -4.24 -6.75 -5.79
C LYS A 223 -4.54 -7.50 -4.49
N ALA A 224 -5.51 -6.99 -3.74
CA ALA A 224 -6.10 -7.66 -2.59
C ALA A 224 -7.62 -7.70 -2.76
N HIS A 225 -8.26 -8.79 -2.33
CA HIS A 225 -9.72 -8.91 -2.25
C HIS A 225 -10.13 -9.00 -0.79
N LEU A 226 -10.71 -7.92 -0.26
CA LEU A 226 -11.25 -7.85 1.09
C LEU A 226 -12.78 -7.99 1.03
N CYS A 227 -13.33 -8.87 1.85
CA CYS A 227 -14.76 -9.00 2.08
C CYS A 227 -15.09 -8.44 3.45
N LEU A 228 -15.94 -7.42 3.50
CA LEU A 228 -16.39 -6.80 4.74
C LEU A 228 -17.72 -7.41 5.16
N LYS A 229 -17.81 -7.84 6.41
CA LYS A 229 -19.07 -8.19 7.06
C LYS A 229 -19.39 -7.13 8.09
N VAL A 230 -20.64 -6.71 8.11
CA VAL A 230 -21.18 -5.83 9.15
C VAL A 230 -21.95 -6.75 10.08
N ASN A 231 -21.54 -6.79 11.34
CA ASN A 231 -22.30 -7.51 12.34
C ASN A 231 -23.47 -6.62 12.74
N ASP A 232 -24.69 -7.07 12.45
CA ASP A 232 -25.89 -6.45 13.01
C ASP A 232 -25.85 -6.67 14.53
N SER A 233 -25.75 -5.58 15.28
CA SER A 233 -25.95 -5.57 16.74
C SER A 233 -27.41 -5.67 17.11
#